data_AF-A0A4R6T220-F1
#
_entry.id   AF-A0A4R6T220-F1
#
_cell.length_a   1.000
_cell.length_b   1.000
_cell.length_c   1.000
_cell.angle_alpha   90.00
_cell.angle_beta   90.00
_cell.angle_gamma   90.00
#
_symmetry.space_group_name_H-M   'P 1'
#
loop_
_entity.id
_entity.type
_entity.pdbx_description
1 polymer ?
#
loop_
_entity_poly.entity_id
_entity_poly.type
_entity_poly.pdbx_seq_one_letter_code
_entity_poly.pdbx_strand_id
1 'polypeptide(L)'
;MSTVNIIPEYTDYKAFYEQAVLPLKEKNPEYIRLDGKLKGSTRNVSAYFWYKEKKWKVDADTYIDRLKLAYESVNTNEEPFIIKNRRDGKSQELTIAGQPVRDNKFYVYLASPIK
;
A
#
# COMPACT_ATOMS: atom_id res chain seq x y z
N MET A 1 -13.27 -27.61 -0.07
CA MET A 1 -13.07 -26.70 1.08
C MET A 1 -12.70 -25.34 0.51
N SER A 2 -13.54 -24.32 0.71
CA SER A 2 -13.24 -22.97 0.23
C SER A 2 -12.15 -22.38 1.12
N THR A 3 -10.95 -22.20 0.59
CA THR A 3 -9.87 -21.51 1.31
C THR A 3 -10.30 -20.07 1.54
N VAL A 4 -10.58 -19.72 2.79
CA VAL A 4 -10.78 -18.32 3.18
C VAL A 4 -9.43 -17.63 2.97
N ASN A 5 -9.31 -16.84 1.91
CA ASN A 5 -8.14 -15.99 1.69
C ASN A 5 -8.16 -14.88 2.74
N ILE A 6 -7.47 -15.08 3.85
CA ILE A 6 -7.27 -14.07 4.86
C ILE A 6 -6.23 -13.07 4.33
N ILE A 7 -6.66 -11.84 4.09
CA ILE A 7 -5.74 -10.76 3.69
C ILE A 7 -5.01 -10.29 4.96
N PRO A 8 -3.67 -10.25 4.96
CA PRO A 8 -2.91 -9.88 6.15
C PRO A 8 -3.13 -8.41 6.54
N GLU A 9 -3.07 -8.15 7.83
CA GLU A 9 -3.24 -6.84 8.43
C GLU A 9 -2.07 -6.51 9.36
N TYR A 10 -1.56 -5.29 9.26
CA TYR A 10 -0.37 -4.83 9.98
C TYR A 10 -0.70 -3.62 10.86
N THR A 11 0.00 -3.52 12.00
CA THR A 11 -0.20 -2.47 13.01
C THR A 11 0.14 -1.07 12.52
N ASP A 12 1.04 -0.96 11.56
CA ASP A 12 1.44 0.29 10.93
C ASP A 12 2.09 0.02 9.57
N TYR A 13 2.44 1.11 8.87
CA TYR A 13 3.12 1.03 7.59
C TYR A 13 4.50 0.37 7.66
N LYS A 14 5.23 0.59 8.76
CA LYS A 14 6.58 0.07 8.95
C LYS A 14 6.54 -1.45 9.06
N ALA A 15 5.65 -1.97 9.89
CA ALA A 15 5.38 -3.40 10.04
C ALA A 15 4.94 -4.04 8.71
N PHE A 16 4.06 -3.38 7.95
CA PHE A 16 3.69 -3.84 6.61
C PHE A 16 4.90 -3.96 5.68
N TYR A 17 5.76 -2.94 5.64
CA TYR A 17 6.91 -2.94 4.76
C TYR A 17 7.91 -4.04 5.14
N GLU A 18 8.30 -4.09 6.41
CA GLU A 18 9.33 -5.01 6.92
C GLU A 18 8.88 -6.48 6.89
N GLN A 19 7.60 -6.77 7.16
CA GLN A 19 7.11 -8.15 7.28
C GLN A 19 6.53 -8.69 5.97
N ALA A 20 6.03 -7.82 5.08
CA ALA A 20 5.39 -8.25 3.83
C ALA A 20 6.22 -7.91 2.60
N VAL A 21 6.63 -6.64 2.46
CA VAL A 21 7.18 -6.11 1.21
C VAL A 21 8.65 -6.51 1.05
N LEU A 22 9.44 -6.37 2.10
CA LEU A 22 10.86 -6.66 2.08
C LEU A 22 11.12 -8.16 1.82
N PRO A 23 10.51 -9.12 2.55
CA PRO A 23 10.69 -10.55 2.27
C PRO A 23 10.20 -10.94 0.86
N LEU A 24 9.11 -10.33 0.38
CA LEU A 24 8.60 -10.57 -0.97
C LEU A 24 9.64 -10.17 -2.04
N LYS A 25 10.27 -9.00 -1.86
CA LYS A 25 11.27 -8.47 -2.80
C LYS A 25 12.59 -9.23 -2.73
N GLU A 26 13.01 -9.67 -1.54
CA GLU A 26 14.20 -10.52 -1.38
C GLU A 26 14.04 -11.87 -2.06
N LYS A 27 12.86 -12.49 -1.92
CA LYS A 27 12.55 -13.77 -2.56
C LYS A 27 12.36 -13.66 -4.06
N ASN A 28 11.89 -12.51 -4.55
CA ASN A 28 11.60 -12.27 -5.97
C ASN A 28 12.19 -10.91 -6.41
N PRO A 29 13.52 -10.81 -6.61
CA PRO A 29 14.20 -9.55 -6.93
C PRO A 29 13.68 -8.86 -8.18
N GLU A 30 13.09 -9.59 -9.12
CA GLU A 30 12.51 -9.10 -10.37
C GLU A 30 11.11 -8.47 -10.21
N TYR A 31 10.45 -8.67 -9.07
CA TYR A 31 9.09 -8.13 -8.86
C TYR A 31 9.11 -6.61 -8.80
N ILE A 32 8.35 -5.97 -9.68
CA ILE A 32 8.13 -4.52 -9.66
C ILE A 32 6.88 -4.13 -8.86
N ARG A 33 5.93 -5.06 -8.73
CA ARG A 33 4.63 -4.91 -8.06
C ARG A 33 4.40 -6.03 -7.06
N LEU A 34 3.49 -5.81 -6.10
CA LEU A 34 3.14 -6.80 -5.08
C LEU A 34 2.55 -8.09 -5.70
N ASP A 35 1.84 -7.98 -6.82
CA ASP A 35 1.28 -9.12 -7.55
C ASP A 35 2.26 -9.81 -8.52
N GLY A 36 3.52 -9.36 -8.56
CA GLY A 36 4.56 -9.90 -9.46
C GLY A 36 4.36 -9.58 -10.93
N LYS A 37 3.33 -8.81 -11.31
CA LYS A 37 3.05 -8.47 -12.71
C LYS A 37 3.80 -7.22 -13.15
N LEU A 38 4.03 -7.13 -14.46
CA LEU A 38 4.65 -5.95 -15.06
C LEU A 38 3.62 -4.87 -15.48
N LYS A 39 2.37 -5.27 -15.73
CA LYS A 39 1.33 -4.38 -16.29
C LYS A 39 -0.08 -4.86 -15.95
N GLY A 40 -1.07 -4.01 -16.24
CA GLY A 40 -2.48 -4.24 -15.99
C GLY A 40 -2.96 -3.59 -14.69
N SER A 41 -4.23 -3.77 -14.36
CA SER A 41 -4.82 -3.33 -13.09
C SER A 41 -5.48 -4.52 -12.41
N THR A 42 -5.50 -4.50 -11.08
CA THR A 42 -6.17 -5.51 -10.27
C THR A 42 -7.00 -4.86 -9.18
N ARG A 43 -8.08 -5.51 -8.77
CA ARG A 43 -8.85 -5.12 -7.58
C ARG A 43 -8.48 -5.97 -6.35
N ASN A 44 -7.48 -6.83 -6.49
CA ASN A 44 -7.02 -7.68 -5.40
C ASN A 44 -6.32 -6.84 -4.34
N VAL A 45 -6.63 -7.13 -3.09
CA VAL A 45 -5.95 -6.52 -1.94
C VAL A 45 -4.76 -7.39 -1.58
N SER A 46 -3.59 -6.77 -1.44
CA SER A 46 -2.39 -7.46 -0.97
C SER A 46 -2.31 -7.48 0.56
N ALA A 47 -2.67 -6.37 1.21
CA ALA A 47 -2.57 -6.20 2.65
C ALA A 47 -3.43 -5.04 3.15
N TYR A 48 -3.59 -4.97 4.48
CA TYR A 48 -4.05 -3.80 5.20
C TYR A 48 -3.00 -3.30 6.18
N PHE A 49 -2.95 -2.00 6.45
CA PHE A 49 -2.19 -1.45 7.57
C PHE A 49 -2.93 -0.30 8.25
N TRP A 50 -2.62 -0.05 9.52
CA TRP A 50 -3.17 1.10 10.25
C TRP A 50 -2.29 2.34 10.09
N TYR A 51 -2.92 3.50 9.94
CA TYR A 51 -2.22 4.78 9.94
C TYR A 51 -3.21 5.89 10.29
N LYS A 52 -2.86 6.72 11.28
CA LYS A 52 -3.73 7.78 11.85
C LYS A 52 -5.14 7.27 12.19
N GLU A 53 -5.18 6.18 12.97
CA GLU A 53 -6.42 5.53 13.45
C GLU A 53 -7.36 5.02 12.34
N LYS A 54 -6.87 4.95 11.10
CA LYS A 54 -7.62 4.45 9.96
C LYS A 54 -6.93 3.22 9.40
N LYS A 55 -7.76 2.29 8.92
CA LYS A 55 -7.30 1.11 8.19
C LYS A 55 -7.18 1.45 6.71
N TRP A 56 -6.01 1.16 6.15
CA TRP A 56 -5.68 1.42 4.75
C TRP A 56 -5.48 0.10 4.03
N LYS A 57 -6.09 0.01 2.85
CA LYS A 57 -6.06 -1.11 1.92
C LYS A 57 -4.95 -0.88 0.89
N VAL A 58 -4.05 -1.83 0.75
CA VAL A 58 -3.00 -1.83 -0.28
C VAL A 58 -3.43 -2.71 -1.43
N ASP A 59 -3.60 -2.12 -2.61
CA ASP A 59 -3.92 -2.89 -3.81
C ASP A 59 -2.68 -3.62 -4.33
N ALA A 60 -2.88 -4.83 -4.86
CA ALA A 60 -1.79 -5.71 -5.26
C ALA A 60 -1.04 -5.23 -6.52
N ASP A 61 -1.59 -4.25 -7.25
CA ASP A 61 -0.90 -3.57 -8.34
C ASP A 61 0.00 -2.41 -7.88
N THR A 62 0.14 -2.20 -6.57
CA THR A 62 1.08 -1.24 -5.99
C THR A 62 2.52 -1.61 -6.31
N TYR A 63 3.32 -0.62 -6.73
CA TYR A 63 4.72 -0.83 -7.05
C TYR A 63 5.59 -0.84 -5.80
N ILE A 64 6.55 -1.77 -5.75
CA ILE A 64 7.41 -2.02 -4.59
C ILE A 64 8.40 -0.86 -4.35
N ASP A 65 8.88 -0.20 -5.41
CA ASP A 65 9.76 0.97 -5.29
C ASP A 65 9.07 2.15 -4.58
N ARG A 66 7.79 2.36 -4.86
CA ARG A 66 6.98 3.38 -4.18
C ARG A 66 6.77 3.05 -2.71
N LEU A 67 6.60 1.77 -2.39
CA LEU A 67 6.54 1.34 -1.00
C LEU A 67 7.86 1.60 -0.27
N LYS A 68 8.99 1.35 -0.95
CA LYS A 68 10.32 1.65 -0.40
C LYS A 68 10.50 3.13 -0.12
N LEU A 69 10.12 4.01 -1.06
CA LEU A 69 10.21 5.47 -0.87
C LEU A 69 9.39 5.94 0.34
N ALA A 70 8.17 5.44 0.49
CA ALA A 70 7.34 5.75 1.65
C ALA A 70 7.97 5.26 2.96
N TYR A 71 8.59 4.08 2.96
CA TYR A 71 9.29 3.53 4.12
C TYR A 71 10.51 4.37 4.51
N GLU A 72 11.27 4.85 3.53
CA GLU A 72 12.39 5.76 3.75
C GLU A 72 11.91 7.07 4.41
N SER A 73 10.80 7.66 3.94
CA SER A 73 10.20 8.85 4.54
C SER A 73 9.70 8.63 5.98
N VAL A 74 9.15 7.45 6.29
CA VAL A 74 8.75 7.12 7.67
C VAL A 74 9.95 7.13 8.62
N ASN A 75 11.11 6.67 8.16
CA ASN A 75 12.31 6.57 8.99
C ASN A 75 13.06 7.91 9.17
N THR A 76 12.82 8.91 8.32
CA THR A 76 13.42 10.24 8.45
C THR A 76 12.66 11.17 9.40
N ASN A 77 11.62 10.67 10.10
CA ASN A 77 10.72 11.45 10.96
C ASN A 77 9.98 12.58 10.22
N GLU A 78 9.86 12.45 8.91
CA GLU A 78 9.01 13.30 8.08
C GLU A 78 7.60 12.68 8.00
N GLU A 79 6.58 13.50 7.79
CA GLU A 79 5.21 13.02 7.54
C GLU A 79 5.16 12.30 6.18
N PRO A 80 5.07 10.96 6.15
CA PRO A 80 5.31 10.19 4.91
C PRO A 80 4.11 10.23 3.96
N PHE A 81 2.91 10.48 4.50
CA PHE A 81 1.68 10.38 3.73
C PHE A 81 0.79 11.61 3.85
N ILE A 82 0.34 12.09 2.69
CA ILE A 82 -0.74 13.06 2.55
C ILE A 82 -2.03 12.29 2.28
N ILE A 83 -3.04 12.50 3.12
CA ILE A 83 -4.40 11.98 2.93
C ILE A 83 -5.12 12.86 1.91
N LYS A 84 -5.61 12.27 0.82
CA LYS A 84 -6.41 12.97 -0.20
C LYS A 84 -7.79 12.36 -0.30
N ASN A 85 -8.79 13.22 -0.44
CA ASN A 85 -10.13 12.79 -0.84
C ASN A 85 -10.13 12.51 -2.34
N ARG A 86 -10.72 11.39 -2.74
CA ARG A 86 -10.94 11.09 -4.16
C ARG A 86 -12.09 11.94 -4.69
N ARG A 87 -12.19 12.02 -6.02
CA ARG A 87 -13.16 12.86 -6.74
C ARG A 87 -14.62 12.63 -6.34
N ASP A 88 -14.95 11.44 -5.84
CA ASP A 88 -16.28 11.08 -5.38
C ASP A 88 -16.63 11.61 -3.98
N GLY A 89 -15.66 12.18 -3.25
CA GLY A 89 -15.80 12.66 -1.87
C GLY A 89 -16.08 11.56 -0.84
N LYS A 90 -16.16 10.30 -1.26
CA LYS A 90 -16.59 9.15 -0.44
C LYS A 90 -15.45 8.20 -0.12
N SER A 91 -14.33 8.31 -0.83
CA SER A 91 -13.13 7.52 -0.61
C SER A 91 -11.92 8.40 -0.38
N GLN A 92 -10.95 7.90 0.39
CA GLN A 92 -9.67 8.57 0.61
C GLN A 92 -8.53 7.71 0.08
N GLU A 93 -7.44 8.34 -0.31
CA GLU A 93 -6.20 7.68 -0.70
C GLU A 93 -5.00 8.28 0.06
N LEU A 94 -3.98 7.45 0.29
CA LEU A 94 -2.68 7.94 0.73
C LEU A 94 -1.83 8.22 -0.48
N THR A 95 -1.16 9.36 -0.45
CA THR A 95 -0.09 9.71 -1.40
C THR A 95 1.19 9.96 -0.63
N ILE A 96 2.32 9.56 -1.19
CA ILE A 96 3.65 9.80 -0.59
C ILE A 96 3.91 11.32 -0.63
N ALA A 97 4.30 11.90 0.51
CA ALA A 97 4.64 13.32 0.59
C ALA A 97 5.79 13.67 -0.36
N GLY A 98 5.74 14.84 -0.97
CA GLY A 98 6.78 15.31 -1.91
C GLY A 98 6.83 14.61 -3.28
N GLN A 99 6.00 13.58 -3.53
CA GLN A 99 5.95 12.90 -4.82
C GLN A 99 4.94 13.54 -5.79
N PRO A 100 5.23 13.54 -7.10
CA PRO A 100 4.29 14.01 -8.12
C PRO A 100 3.01 13.16 -8.13
N VAL A 101 1.88 13.82 -8.40
CA VAL A 101 0.56 13.17 -8.42
C VAL A 101 0.39 12.27 -9.65
N ARG A 102 1.07 12.58 -10.76
CA ARG A 102 1.05 11.75 -11.98
C ARG A 102 1.95 10.53 -11.79
N ASP A 103 1.48 9.37 -12.28
CA ASP A 103 2.20 8.09 -12.21
C ASP A 103 2.64 7.69 -10.79
N ASN A 104 1.78 7.97 -9.80
CA ASN A 104 2.12 7.74 -8.40
C ASN A 104 2.48 6.27 -8.12
N LYS A 105 1.90 5.32 -8.88
CA LYS A 105 2.08 3.85 -8.77
C LYS A 105 1.96 3.32 -7.33
N PHE A 106 1.31 4.09 -6.46
CA PHE A 106 1.14 3.87 -5.04
C PHE A 106 -0.36 3.84 -4.76
N TYR A 107 -0.91 2.64 -4.70
CA TYR A 107 -2.36 2.41 -4.69
C TYR A 107 -2.82 1.98 -3.30
N VAL A 108 -2.89 2.97 -2.42
CA VAL A 108 -3.32 2.79 -1.03
C VAL A 108 -4.57 3.61 -0.77
N TYR A 109 -5.64 2.93 -0.37
CA TYR A 109 -6.98 3.50 -0.24
C TYR A 109 -7.53 3.25 1.15
N LEU A 110 -8.38 4.15 1.63
CA LEU A 110 -9.11 3.92 2.88
C LEU A 110 -9.92 2.63 2.75
N ALA A 111 -9.74 1.71 3.69
CA ALA A 111 -10.58 0.53 3.76
C ALA A 111 -12.01 0.99 4.08
N SER A 112 -12.99 0.59 3.27
CA SER A 112 -14.39 0.82 3.61
C SER A 112 -14.68 0.15 4.96
N PRO A 113 -15.50 0.76 5.84
CA PRO A 113 -15.97 0.06 7.02
C PRO A 113 -16.62 -1.26 6.57
N ILE A 114 -16.20 -2.35 7.19
CA ILE A 114 -16.84 -3.66 7.00
C ILE A 114 -18.31 -3.45 7.40
N LYS A 115 -19.22 -3.57 6.44
CA LYS A 115 -20.66 -3.54 6.70
C LYS A 115 -21.11 -4.82 7.38
#